data_AF-A0AAN6WBK6-F1
#
_entry.id   AF-A0AAN6WBK6-F1
#
_cell.length_a   1.000
_cell.length_b   1.000
_cell.length_c   1.000
_cell.angle_alpha   90.00
_cell.angle_beta   90.00
_cell.angle_gamma   90.00
#
_symmetry.space_group_name_H-M   'P 1'
#
loop_
_entity.id
_entity.type
_entity.pdbx_description
1 polymer ?
#
loop_
_entity_poly.entity_id
_entity_poly.type
_entity_poly.pdbx_seq_one_letter_code
_entity_poly.pdbx_strand_id
1 'polypeptide(L)'
;MEITGAVVGVLSLGIQTTQCLVHYYTSVKDSKIDTTRTVKKLNYLFSILQGLHNNIRNRKFRPNEQQILQAIESAVRECEGYIHELHDEAKKFSESPPTNTASFARTAFRRLAYPFRESTLLKLAGVIDKLCSHLSLALHTLQLQDLTCVEKNIRDNIKITDSLLASRMSADIREWLKAPDASVQYNETIKKRYPNTGNWFVDGPEFSNWLVKPNSFLWLNGFPGCGKSVLSSNAIQRTLTLRHSNSAVGVGYFYFTFNDASKQNTSSILRSLILQFINQLKSDNPALGQLSRLRNVNTYANPTPSDPALLSVLRTLIRQFDNVYIILDGLDESPRKSYRGHLLDTIQEIRDWSDSRLHLLVASRDEPGIRDYLHPANHEDIKIKSHFVNSDIEAFITGYLRSSRRLQRLSQFHPLIQEVLTSKAEGSFRWVECQLNALESCPANKTRVDSLLASLPHSLSQTYECMLLDIDEDLVKDARKVLTLLCTAPQPLTISELTKALRVNLGAEDILRICPGLVVINQNTMRLAHSSLRQYLQSEQISQSRASRFHVGRLPAQRIATRSW
;
A
#
# COMPACT_ATOMS: atom_id res chain seq x y z
N MET A 1 3.26 -28.13 -27.47
CA MET A 1 3.13 -29.57 -27.70
C MET A 1 2.26 -29.74 -28.93
N GLU A 2 2.65 -30.58 -29.87
CA GLU A 2 1.94 -30.76 -31.14
C GLU A 2 1.17 -32.07 -31.12
N ILE A 3 -0.02 -32.08 -31.72
CA ILE A 3 -0.73 -33.33 -32.01
C ILE A 3 0.10 -34.11 -33.02
N THR A 4 0.22 -35.42 -32.79
CA THR A 4 0.96 -36.29 -33.70
C THR A 4 0.38 -36.22 -35.13
N GLY A 5 1.25 -36.07 -36.14
CA GLY A 5 0.82 -36.04 -37.55
C GLY A 5 -0.01 -37.26 -37.98
N ALA A 6 0.14 -38.37 -37.25
CA ALA A 6 -0.68 -39.58 -37.37
C ALA A 6 -2.18 -39.32 -37.13
N VAL A 7 -2.55 -38.60 -36.07
CA VAL A 7 -3.96 -38.30 -35.72
C VAL A 7 -4.61 -37.44 -36.80
N VAL A 8 -3.88 -36.43 -37.30
CA VAL A 8 -4.36 -35.58 -38.40
C VAL A 8 -4.53 -36.39 -39.69
N GLY A 9 -3.62 -37.33 -39.95
CA GLY A 9 -3.68 -38.26 -41.08
C GLY A 9 -4.90 -39.18 -41.03
N VAL A 10 -5.19 -39.80 -39.88
CA VAL A 10 -6.36 -40.69 -39.67
C VAL A 10 -7.67 -39.92 -39.87
N LEU A 11 -7.78 -38.71 -39.32
CA LEU A 11 -8.96 -37.86 -39.52
C LEU A 11 -9.14 -37.48 -40.99
N SER A 12 -8.07 -37.14 -41.71
CA SER A 12 -8.11 -36.82 -43.14
C SER A 12 -8.55 -38.02 -43.98
N LEU A 13 -8.04 -39.21 -43.67
CA LEU A 13 -8.44 -40.47 -44.32
C LEU A 13 -9.93 -40.77 -44.08
N GLY A 14 -10.41 -40.56 -42.85
CA GLY A 14 -11.81 -40.70 -42.48
C GLY A 14 -12.72 -39.73 -43.27
N ILE A 15 -12.32 -38.46 -43.41
CA ILE A 15 -13.05 -37.43 -44.18
C ILE A 15 -13.16 -37.86 -45.65
N GLN A 16 -12.04 -38.25 -46.26
CA GLN A 16 -12.01 -38.68 -47.66
C GLN A 16 -12.89 -39.92 -47.88
N THR A 17 -12.78 -40.91 -47.00
CA THR A 17 -13.51 -42.17 -47.07
C THR A 17 -15.02 -41.96 -46.93
N THR A 18 -15.44 -41.18 -45.95
CA THR A 18 -16.87 -40.86 -45.73
C THR A 18 -17.43 -40.06 -46.90
N GLN A 19 -16.67 -39.11 -47.46
CA GLN A 19 -17.07 -38.35 -48.65
C GLN A 19 -17.25 -39.24 -49.89
N CYS A 20 -16.32 -40.18 -50.13
CA CYS A 20 -16.43 -41.16 -51.21
C CYS A 20 -17.68 -42.03 -51.08
N LEU A 21 -17.97 -42.52 -49.87
CA LEU A 21 -19.16 -43.34 -49.59
C LEU A 21 -20.46 -42.55 -49.76
N VAL A 22 -20.52 -41.31 -49.27
CA VAL A 22 -21.68 -40.42 -49.48
C VAL A 22 -21.91 -40.19 -50.98
N HIS A 23 -20.88 -39.89 -51.76
CA HIS A 23 -20.99 -39.69 -53.20
C HIS A 23 -21.48 -40.95 -53.93
N TYR A 24 -20.97 -42.13 -53.55
CA TYR A 24 -21.40 -43.39 -54.11
C TYR A 24 -22.89 -43.67 -53.83
N TYR A 25 -23.31 -43.65 -52.57
CA TYR A 25 -24.69 -43.95 -52.19
C TYR A 25 -25.71 -42.91 -52.66
N THR A 26 -25.29 -41.67 -52.93
CA THR A 26 -26.15 -40.62 -53.52
C THR A 26 -26.27 -40.72 -55.04
N SER A 27 -25.27 -41.29 -55.72
CA SER A 27 -25.25 -41.48 -57.18
C SER A 27 -26.10 -42.67 -57.64
N VAL A 28 -26.29 -43.69 -56.79
CA VAL A 28 -27.15 -44.86 -57.07
C VAL A 28 -28.59 -44.55 -56.64
N LYS A 29 -29.29 -43.76 -57.45
CA LYS A 29 -30.47 -42.96 -57.06
C LYS A 29 -31.80 -43.72 -56.94
N ASP A 30 -31.85 -45.04 -57.14
CA ASP A 30 -33.10 -45.81 -57.08
C ASP A 30 -33.07 -46.96 -56.06
N SER A 31 -33.90 -46.81 -55.02
CA SER A 31 -34.43 -47.82 -54.08
C SER A 31 -33.83 -47.95 -52.66
N LYS A 32 -34.78 -48.06 -51.71
CA LYS A 32 -34.74 -48.47 -50.29
C LYS A 32 -34.50 -47.40 -49.21
N ILE A 33 -35.35 -47.43 -48.18
CA ILE A 33 -35.32 -46.54 -47.00
C ILE A 33 -33.98 -46.65 -46.23
N ASP A 34 -33.36 -47.84 -46.23
CA ASP A 34 -32.14 -48.14 -45.47
C ASP A 34 -30.87 -47.46 -46.02
N THR A 35 -30.82 -47.18 -47.33
CA THR A 35 -29.69 -46.45 -47.95
C THR A 35 -29.75 -44.97 -47.58
N THR A 36 -30.95 -44.39 -47.54
CA THR A 36 -31.16 -43.00 -47.09
C THR A 36 -30.78 -42.82 -45.62
N ARG A 37 -31.09 -43.79 -44.76
CA ARG A 37 -30.67 -43.79 -43.35
C ARG A 37 -29.15 -43.84 -43.20
N THR A 38 -28.50 -44.65 -44.02
CA THR A 38 -27.04 -44.80 -44.03
C THR A 38 -26.32 -43.54 -44.51
N VAL A 39 -26.83 -42.89 -45.58
CA VAL A 39 -26.32 -41.60 -46.06
C VAL A 39 -26.43 -40.50 -44.99
N LYS A 40 -27.56 -40.44 -44.26
CA LYS A 40 -27.70 -39.49 -43.14
C LYS A 40 -26.65 -39.70 -42.05
N LYS A 41 -26.38 -40.96 -41.67
CA LYS A 41 -25.34 -41.29 -40.68
C LYS A 41 -23.93 -40.96 -41.17
N LEU A 42 -23.63 -41.23 -42.44
CA LEU A 42 -22.34 -40.88 -43.05
C LEU A 42 -22.12 -39.36 -43.10
N ASN A 43 -23.15 -38.58 -43.45
CA ASN A 43 -23.08 -37.11 -43.42
C ASN A 43 -22.87 -36.56 -41.99
N TYR A 44 -23.46 -37.20 -40.98
CA TYR A 44 -23.24 -36.85 -39.58
C TYR A 44 -21.79 -37.14 -39.15
N LEU A 45 -21.27 -38.33 -39.48
CA LEU A 45 -19.87 -38.69 -39.23
C LEU A 45 -18.89 -37.75 -39.94
N PHE A 46 -19.15 -37.41 -41.21
CA PHE A 46 -18.37 -36.44 -41.98
C PHE A 46 -18.32 -35.08 -41.27
N SER A 47 -19.45 -34.59 -40.76
CA SER A 47 -19.52 -33.32 -40.04
C SER A 47 -18.70 -33.34 -38.74
N ILE A 48 -18.73 -34.45 -37.99
CA ILE A 48 -17.92 -34.63 -36.77
C ILE A 48 -16.42 -34.66 -37.12
N LEU A 49 -16.03 -35.44 -38.13
CA LEU A 49 -14.64 -35.56 -38.57
C LEU A 49 -14.07 -34.22 -39.06
N GLN A 50 -14.84 -33.46 -39.85
CA GLN A 50 -14.45 -32.11 -40.27
C GLN A 50 -14.35 -31.15 -39.08
N GLY A 51 -15.32 -31.20 -38.15
CA GLY A 51 -15.30 -30.40 -36.92
C GLY A 51 -14.04 -30.64 -36.11
N LEU A 52 -13.70 -31.90 -35.84
CA LEU A 52 -12.48 -32.30 -35.13
C LEU A 52 -11.22 -31.89 -35.89
N HIS A 53 -11.14 -32.17 -37.19
CA HIS A 53 -9.97 -31.84 -38.02
C HIS A 53 -9.68 -30.33 -38.01
N ASN A 54 -10.70 -29.49 -38.16
CA ASN A 54 -10.54 -28.03 -38.16
C ASN A 54 -10.12 -27.49 -36.78
N ASN A 55 -10.70 -28.04 -35.70
CA ASN A 55 -10.36 -27.64 -34.32
C ASN A 55 -8.95 -28.10 -33.91
N ILE A 56 -8.45 -29.20 -34.46
CA ILE A 56 -7.12 -29.74 -34.16
C ILE A 56 -6.04 -29.03 -34.99
N ARG A 57 -6.26 -28.86 -36.30
CA ARG A 57 -5.23 -28.39 -37.25
C ARG A 57 -4.74 -26.97 -36.98
N ASN A 58 -5.62 -26.10 -36.50
CA ASN A 58 -5.32 -24.68 -36.28
C ASN A 58 -5.03 -24.33 -34.81
N ARG A 59 -5.12 -25.31 -33.90
CA ARG A 59 -5.01 -25.07 -32.46
C ARG A 59 -3.59 -25.30 -31.94
N LYS A 60 -3.07 -24.32 -31.21
CA LYS A 60 -1.85 -24.45 -30.41
C LYS A 60 -2.24 -24.89 -29.00
N PHE A 61 -1.95 -26.16 -28.66
CA PHE A 61 -2.27 -26.71 -27.35
C PHE A 61 -1.32 -26.22 -26.26
N ARG A 62 -1.90 -25.89 -25.11
CA ARG A 62 -1.17 -25.40 -23.94
C ARG A 62 -0.64 -26.58 -23.09
N PRO A 63 0.41 -26.39 -22.27
CA PRO A 63 1.01 -27.48 -21.48
C PRO A 63 0.05 -28.16 -20.50
N ASN A 64 -0.97 -27.44 -20.02
CA ASN A 64 -2.00 -27.94 -19.11
C ASN A 64 -3.13 -28.72 -19.80
N GLU A 65 -3.14 -28.81 -21.14
CA GLU A 65 -4.15 -29.53 -21.93
C GLU A 65 -3.70 -30.96 -22.30
N GLN A 66 -2.66 -31.48 -21.65
CA GLN A 66 -2.03 -32.75 -22.00
C GLN A 66 -2.96 -33.97 -21.82
N GLN A 67 -3.82 -33.95 -20.81
CA GLN A 67 -4.82 -35.02 -20.59
C GLN A 67 -5.87 -35.06 -21.70
N ILE A 68 -6.28 -33.89 -22.20
CA ILE A 68 -7.26 -33.75 -23.29
C ILE A 68 -6.63 -34.20 -24.61
N LEU A 69 -5.39 -33.77 -24.86
CA LEU A 69 -4.59 -34.27 -25.98
C LEU A 69 -4.55 -35.81 -25.98
N GLN A 70 -4.18 -36.42 -24.86
CA GLN A 70 -4.14 -37.88 -24.74
C GLN A 70 -5.52 -38.53 -24.96
N ALA A 71 -6.60 -37.95 -24.44
CA ALA A 71 -7.95 -38.46 -24.65
C ALA A 71 -8.37 -38.41 -26.13
N ILE A 72 -8.03 -37.34 -26.85
CA ILE A 72 -8.30 -37.20 -28.28
C ILE A 72 -7.45 -38.18 -29.09
N GLU A 73 -6.15 -38.28 -28.76
CA GLU A 73 -5.28 -39.24 -29.44
C GLU A 73 -5.77 -40.68 -29.20
N SER A 74 -6.22 -41.03 -28.00
CA SER A 74 -6.82 -42.34 -27.70
C SER A 74 -8.10 -42.56 -28.50
N ALA A 75 -9.02 -41.59 -28.49
CA ALA A 75 -10.29 -41.70 -29.22
C ALA A 75 -10.08 -41.85 -30.73
N VAL A 76 -9.12 -41.12 -31.32
CA VAL A 76 -8.81 -41.22 -32.76
C VAL A 76 -8.09 -42.52 -33.08
N ARG A 77 -7.17 -43.00 -32.23
CA ARG A 77 -6.50 -44.31 -32.42
C ARG A 77 -7.48 -45.47 -32.29
N GLU A 78 -8.41 -45.41 -31.34
CA GLU A 78 -9.49 -46.41 -31.23
C GLU A 78 -10.41 -46.40 -32.46
N CYS A 79 -10.51 -45.26 -33.15
CA CYS A 79 -11.24 -45.10 -34.40
C CYS A 79 -10.45 -45.53 -35.65
N GLU A 80 -9.13 -45.66 -35.57
CA GLU A 80 -8.24 -45.91 -36.72
C GLU A 80 -8.58 -47.23 -37.44
N GLY A 81 -8.75 -48.32 -36.67
CA GLY A 81 -9.14 -49.62 -37.22
C GLY A 81 -10.51 -49.58 -37.92
N TYR A 82 -11.47 -48.84 -37.36
CA TYR A 82 -12.81 -48.66 -37.93
C TYR A 82 -12.79 -47.78 -39.19
N ILE A 83 -11.93 -46.76 -39.23
CA ILE A 83 -11.72 -45.91 -40.42
C ILE A 83 -11.05 -46.71 -41.54
N HIS A 84 -10.08 -47.56 -41.22
CA HIS A 84 -9.47 -48.48 -42.17
C HIS A 84 -10.46 -49.52 -42.69
N GLU A 85 -11.30 -50.10 -41.83
CA GLU A 85 -12.38 -51.01 -42.24
C GLU A 85 -13.36 -50.30 -43.19
N LEU A 86 -13.79 -49.08 -42.86
CA LEU A 86 -14.61 -48.24 -43.73
C LEU A 86 -13.91 -47.89 -45.05
N HIS A 87 -12.60 -47.67 -45.02
CA HIS A 87 -11.80 -47.32 -46.19
C HIS A 87 -11.58 -48.51 -47.12
N ASP A 88 -11.35 -49.70 -46.58
CA ASP A 88 -11.25 -50.93 -47.34
C ASP A 88 -12.60 -51.33 -47.94
N GLU A 89 -13.70 -51.10 -47.22
CA GLU A 89 -15.04 -51.17 -47.81
C GLU A 89 -15.22 -50.12 -48.92
N ALA A 90 -14.76 -48.89 -48.72
CA ALA A 90 -14.82 -47.85 -49.75
C ALA A 90 -14.01 -48.18 -51.01
N LYS A 91 -12.83 -48.81 -50.86
CA LYS A 91 -11.98 -49.27 -51.97
C LYS A 91 -12.67 -50.33 -52.82
N LYS A 92 -13.43 -51.24 -52.20
CA LYS A 92 -14.24 -52.23 -52.91
C LYS A 92 -15.28 -51.57 -53.84
N PHE A 93 -15.61 -50.30 -53.62
CA PHE A 93 -16.51 -49.50 -54.47
C PHE A 93 -15.79 -48.65 -55.53
N SER A 94 -14.48 -48.43 -55.43
CA SER A 94 -13.71 -47.54 -56.32
C SER A 94 -12.91 -48.24 -57.44
N GLU A 95 -12.74 -49.56 -57.40
CA GLU A 95 -12.06 -50.31 -58.48
C GLU A 95 -12.98 -50.48 -59.70
N SER A 96 -12.59 -49.87 -60.83
CA SER A 96 -13.22 -50.09 -62.14
C SER A 96 -12.87 -51.48 -62.70
N PRO A 97 -13.80 -52.18 -63.38
CA PRO A 97 -13.53 -53.53 -63.86
C PRO A 97 -12.59 -53.52 -65.09
N PRO A 98 -11.57 -54.40 -65.15
CA PRO A 98 -10.91 -54.75 -66.40
C PRO A 98 -11.82 -55.65 -67.26
N THR A 99 -11.62 -55.59 -68.58
CA THR A 99 -12.48 -56.08 -69.65
C THR A 99 -12.67 -57.61 -69.71
N ASN A 100 -13.90 -58.00 -70.06
CA ASN A 100 -14.41 -59.29 -70.61
C ASN A 100 -14.37 -60.59 -69.78
N THR A 101 -15.57 -61.10 -69.41
CA THR A 101 -16.09 -62.48 -69.58
C THR A 101 -17.43 -62.68 -68.85
N ALA A 102 -18.30 -63.60 -69.31
CA ALA A 102 -19.67 -63.80 -68.81
C ALA A 102 -19.80 -64.32 -67.36
N SER A 103 -18.75 -64.93 -66.79
CA SER A 103 -18.68 -65.25 -65.35
C SER A 103 -18.59 -63.98 -64.48
N PHE A 104 -18.17 -62.85 -65.07
CA PHE A 104 -18.10 -61.56 -64.40
C PHE A 104 -19.45 -60.86 -64.34
N ALA A 105 -20.41 -61.10 -65.26
CA ALA A 105 -21.73 -60.46 -65.19
C ALA A 105 -22.50 -60.84 -63.92
N ARG A 106 -22.43 -62.11 -63.48
CA ARG A 106 -22.98 -62.54 -62.19
C ARG A 106 -22.19 -61.98 -61.01
N THR A 107 -20.87 -61.83 -61.14
CA THR A 107 -20.00 -61.29 -60.08
C THR A 107 -20.18 -59.79 -59.92
N ALA A 108 -20.32 -59.04 -61.02
CA ALA A 108 -20.65 -57.62 -61.09
C ALA A 108 -22.07 -57.35 -60.60
N PHE A 109 -23.07 -58.16 -61.00
CA PHE A 109 -24.45 -58.03 -60.48
C PHE A 109 -24.52 -58.36 -58.98
N ARG A 110 -23.79 -59.38 -58.52
CA ARG A 110 -23.63 -59.66 -57.09
C ARG A 110 -22.89 -58.54 -56.37
N ARG A 111 -21.86 -57.93 -56.96
CA ARG A 111 -21.11 -56.78 -56.39
C ARG A 111 -21.91 -55.48 -56.40
N LEU A 112 -22.83 -55.29 -57.35
CA LEU A 112 -23.79 -54.18 -57.38
C LEU A 112 -24.96 -54.40 -56.41
N ALA A 113 -25.37 -55.64 -56.15
CA ALA A 113 -26.40 -55.99 -55.17
C ALA A 113 -25.86 -56.16 -53.73
N TYR A 114 -24.57 -56.47 -53.58
CA TYR A 114 -23.84 -56.59 -52.31
C TYR A 114 -23.93 -55.34 -51.40
N PRO A 115 -23.80 -54.09 -51.90
CA PRO A 115 -23.95 -52.87 -51.09
C PRO A 115 -25.38 -52.64 -50.58
N PHE A 116 -26.37 -53.37 -51.12
CA PHE A 116 -27.77 -53.33 -50.66
C PHE A 116 -28.16 -54.55 -49.81
N ARG A 117 -27.19 -55.38 -49.40
CA ARG A 117 -27.42 -56.45 -48.43
C ARG A 117 -27.60 -55.83 -47.05
N GLU A 118 -28.71 -56.17 -46.42
CA GLU A 118 -29.07 -55.73 -45.07
C GLU A 118 -27.94 -55.98 -44.06
N SER A 119 -27.24 -57.11 -44.16
CA SER A 119 -26.09 -57.44 -43.30
C SER A 119 -24.88 -56.52 -43.49
N THR A 120 -24.64 -55.99 -44.70
CA THR A 120 -23.55 -55.05 -44.98
C THR A 120 -23.91 -53.64 -44.48
N LEU A 121 -25.16 -53.22 -44.69
CA LEU A 121 -25.65 -51.92 -44.19
C LEU A 121 -25.70 -51.89 -42.65
N LEU A 122 -26.07 -53.00 -42.00
CA LEU A 122 -26.05 -53.12 -40.54
C LEU A 122 -24.62 -53.07 -39.97
N LYS A 123 -23.65 -53.73 -40.62
CA LYS A 123 -22.24 -53.64 -40.23
C LYS A 123 -21.70 -52.22 -40.36
N LEU A 124 -21.93 -51.59 -41.51
CA LEU A 124 -21.49 -50.22 -41.77
C LEU A 124 -22.15 -49.22 -40.80
N ALA A 125 -23.44 -49.39 -40.52
CA ALA A 125 -24.14 -48.58 -39.52
C ALA A 125 -23.56 -48.76 -38.11
N GLY A 126 -23.19 -49.99 -37.72
CA GLY A 126 -22.56 -50.25 -36.42
C GLY A 126 -21.16 -49.65 -36.29
N VAL A 127 -20.36 -49.68 -37.36
CA VAL A 127 -19.04 -49.03 -37.41
C VAL A 127 -19.20 -47.50 -37.33
N ILE A 128 -20.16 -46.92 -38.07
CA ILE A 128 -20.43 -45.48 -38.03
C ILE A 128 -20.93 -45.04 -36.66
N ASP A 129 -21.80 -45.79 -36.00
CA ASP A 129 -22.32 -45.44 -34.67
C ASP A 129 -21.21 -45.42 -33.62
N LYS A 130 -20.29 -46.39 -33.66
CA LYS A 130 -19.09 -46.41 -32.81
C LYS A 130 -18.19 -45.21 -33.06
N LEU A 131 -17.88 -44.92 -34.32
CA LEU A 131 -17.09 -43.74 -34.70
C LEU A 131 -17.73 -42.44 -34.25
N CYS A 132 -19.05 -42.30 -34.43
CA CYS A 132 -19.78 -41.11 -34.00
C CYS A 132 -19.72 -40.93 -32.47
N SER A 133 -19.83 -42.02 -31.70
CA SER A 133 -19.80 -41.94 -30.23
C SER A 133 -18.43 -41.45 -29.70
N HIS A 134 -17.33 -42.02 -30.17
CA HIS A 134 -15.99 -41.70 -29.68
C HIS A 134 -15.54 -40.31 -30.17
N LEU A 135 -15.80 -39.98 -31.44
CA LEU A 135 -15.41 -38.68 -32.00
C LEU A 135 -16.29 -37.54 -31.49
N SER A 136 -17.59 -37.78 -31.26
CA SER A 136 -18.47 -36.76 -30.65
C SER A 136 -18.02 -36.42 -29.22
N LEU A 137 -17.62 -37.41 -28.42
CA LEU A 137 -17.10 -37.19 -27.07
C LEU A 137 -15.80 -36.35 -27.10
N ALA A 138 -14.88 -36.65 -28.02
CA ALA A 138 -13.64 -35.89 -28.18
C ALA A 138 -13.92 -34.44 -28.60
N LEU A 139 -14.84 -34.22 -29.55
CA LEU A 139 -15.25 -32.89 -29.99
C LEU A 139 -15.91 -32.08 -28.87
N HIS A 140 -16.83 -32.68 -28.11
CA HIS A 140 -17.48 -32.02 -26.97
C HIS A 140 -16.50 -31.67 -25.85
N THR A 141 -15.55 -32.56 -25.56
CA THR A 141 -14.51 -32.32 -24.56
C THR A 141 -13.63 -31.12 -24.95
N LEU A 142 -13.25 -31.02 -26.23
CA LEU A 142 -12.52 -29.85 -26.76
C LEU A 142 -13.32 -28.55 -26.61
N GLN A 143 -14.60 -28.57 -27.00
CA GLN A 143 -15.47 -27.39 -26.93
C GLN A 143 -15.70 -26.91 -25.49
N LEU A 144 -15.92 -27.83 -24.54
CA LEU A 144 -16.07 -27.50 -23.12
C LEU A 144 -14.78 -26.89 -22.55
N GLN A 145 -13.62 -27.38 -22.97
CA GLN A 145 -12.34 -26.80 -22.56
C GLN A 145 -12.15 -25.37 -23.07
N ASP A 146 -12.57 -25.09 -24.31
CA ASP A 146 -12.50 -23.73 -24.85
C ASP A 146 -13.42 -22.77 -24.10
N LEU A 147 -14.63 -23.22 -23.76
CA LEU A 147 -15.56 -22.44 -22.94
C LEU A 147 -15.00 -22.13 -21.54
N THR A 148 -14.42 -23.13 -20.85
CA THR A 148 -13.82 -22.90 -19.53
C THR A 148 -12.59 -22.00 -19.60
N CYS A 149 -11.80 -22.09 -20.68
CA CYS A 149 -10.67 -21.19 -20.93
C CYS A 149 -11.13 -19.74 -21.13
N VAL A 150 -12.17 -19.53 -21.95
CA VAL A 150 -12.78 -18.21 -22.17
C VAL A 150 -13.33 -17.65 -20.86
N GLU A 151 -14.06 -18.45 -20.08
CA GLU A 151 -14.59 -18.03 -18.78
C GLU A 151 -13.47 -17.60 -17.82
N LYS A 152 -12.38 -18.37 -17.76
CA LYS A 152 -11.21 -18.02 -16.94
C LYS A 152 -10.57 -16.70 -17.39
N ASN A 153 -10.37 -16.51 -18.69
CA ASN A 153 -9.80 -15.28 -19.23
C ASN A 153 -10.70 -14.08 -18.96
N ILE A 154 -12.03 -14.23 -19.08
CA ILE A 154 -13.00 -13.19 -18.73
C ILE A 154 -12.87 -12.83 -17.25
N ARG A 155 -12.81 -13.83 -16.36
CA ARG A 155 -12.65 -13.63 -14.93
C ARG A 155 -11.34 -12.90 -14.58
N ASP A 156 -10.25 -13.28 -15.23
CA ASP A 156 -8.95 -12.64 -15.02
C ASP A 156 -8.93 -11.21 -15.58
N ASN A 157 -9.57 -10.97 -16.72
CA ASN A 157 -9.75 -9.62 -17.27
C ASN A 157 -10.60 -8.73 -16.36
N ILE A 158 -11.70 -9.25 -15.79
CA ILE A 158 -12.53 -8.52 -14.82
C ILE A 158 -11.67 -8.10 -13.62
N LYS A 159 -10.87 -9.02 -13.05
CA LYS A 159 -9.95 -8.69 -11.94
C LYS A 159 -8.95 -7.59 -12.32
N ILE A 160 -8.38 -7.66 -13.54
CA ILE A 160 -7.46 -6.64 -14.03
C ILE A 160 -8.19 -5.30 -14.16
N THR A 161 -9.37 -5.27 -14.77
CA THR A 161 -10.19 -4.05 -14.89
C THR A 161 -10.55 -3.46 -13.53
N ASP A 162 -10.97 -4.28 -12.57
CA ASP A 162 -11.27 -3.82 -11.20
C ASP A 162 -10.04 -3.23 -10.52
N SER A 163 -8.87 -3.85 -10.69
CA SER A 163 -7.61 -3.33 -10.14
C SER A 163 -7.19 -2.00 -10.78
N LEU A 164 -7.43 -1.82 -12.08
CA LEU A 164 -7.16 -0.58 -12.81
C LEU A 164 -8.12 0.54 -12.39
N LEU A 165 -9.40 0.22 -12.22
CA LEU A 165 -10.42 1.16 -11.74
C LEU A 165 -10.10 1.61 -10.31
N ALA A 166 -9.79 0.68 -9.42
CA ALA A 166 -9.41 1.00 -8.04
C ALA A 166 -8.13 1.86 -7.97
N SER A 167 -7.15 1.59 -8.84
CA SER A 167 -5.91 2.39 -8.93
C SER A 167 -6.16 3.82 -9.41
N ARG A 168 -6.99 3.99 -10.46
CA ARG A 168 -7.41 5.32 -10.94
C ARG A 168 -8.23 6.07 -9.90
N MET A 169 -9.20 5.40 -9.27
CA MET A 169 -10.00 5.97 -8.19
C MET A 169 -9.12 6.41 -7.01
N SER A 170 -8.13 5.61 -6.61
CA SER A 170 -7.18 5.99 -5.55
C SER A 170 -6.37 7.24 -5.90
N ALA A 171 -5.91 7.37 -7.14
CA ALA A 171 -5.17 8.55 -7.62
C ALA A 171 -6.04 9.80 -7.64
N ASP A 172 -7.25 9.71 -8.22
CA ASP A 172 -8.18 10.84 -8.29
C ASP A 172 -8.64 11.30 -6.90
N ILE A 173 -8.93 10.35 -6.00
CA ILE A 173 -9.34 10.66 -4.62
C ILE A 173 -8.20 11.33 -3.87
N ARG A 174 -6.95 10.88 -4.08
CA ARG A 174 -5.77 11.50 -3.48
C ARG A 174 -5.62 12.96 -3.91
N GLU A 175 -5.78 13.23 -5.21
CA GLU A 175 -5.68 14.59 -5.76
C GLU A 175 -6.82 15.48 -5.25
N TRP A 176 -8.05 14.96 -5.19
CA TRP A 176 -9.22 15.68 -4.71
C TRP A 176 -9.14 16.00 -3.20
N LEU A 177 -8.76 15.03 -2.36
CA LEU A 177 -8.66 15.24 -0.91
C LEU A 177 -7.50 16.15 -0.53
N LYS A 178 -6.46 16.28 -1.36
CA LYS A 178 -5.22 17.05 -1.04
C LYS A 178 -4.68 16.74 0.35
N ALA A 179 -4.73 15.46 0.74
CA ALA A 179 -4.45 15.04 2.10
C ALA A 179 -2.96 15.20 2.45
N PRO A 180 -2.62 15.72 3.64
CA PRO A 180 -1.21 15.79 4.07
C PRO A 180 -0.61 14.40 4.24
N ASP A 181 0.64 14.25 3.79
CA ASP A 181 1.39 13.02 3.93
C ASP A 181 2.03 12.91 5.33
N ALA A 182 1.52 11.96 6.12
CA ALA A 182 2.03 11.66 7.46
C ALA A 182 3.28 10.75 7.43
N SER A 183 3.53 10.04 6.31
CA SER A 183 4.62 9.05 6.21
C SER A 183 6.00 9.69 6.27
N VAL A 184 6.15 10.93 5.80
CA VAL A 184 7.41 11.69 5.88
C VAL A 184 7.88 11.82 7.33
N GLN A 185 6.99 12.25 8.23
CA GLN A 185 7.33 12.47 9.64
C GLN A 185 7.54 11.14 10.38
N TYR A 186 6.74 10.12 10.05
CA TYR A 186 6.95 8.76 10.55
C TYR A 186 8.36 8.25 10.20
N ASN A 187 8.74 8.32 8.93
CA ASN A 187 10.05 7.85 8.45
C ASN A 187 11.21 8.65 9.06
N GLU A 188 11.07 9.97 9.22
CA GLU A 188 12.08 10.79 9.90
C GLU A 188 12.24 10.42 11.38
N THR A 189 11.14 10.12 12.06
CA THR A 189 11.14 9.77 13.49
C THR A 189 11.75 8.38 13.70
N ILE A 190 11.40 7.40 12.86
CA ILE A 190 12.00 6.06 12.89
C ILE A 190 13.50 6.11 12.63
N LYS A 191 13.98 6.97 11.72
CA LYS A 191 15.42 7.15 11.47
C LYS A 191 16.18 7.70 12.67
N LYS A 192 15.54 8.54 13.48
CA LYS A 192 16.12 9.13 14.70
C LYS A 192 16.04 8.20 15.91
N ARG A 193 15.22 7.16 15.85
CA ARG A 193 15.04 6.22 16.96
C ARG A 193 16.32 5.43 17.22
N TYR A 194 16.73 5.39 18.49
CA TYR A 194 17.79 4.48 18.91
C TYR A 194 17.21 3.06 19.12
N PRO A 195 17.86 1.99 18.65
CA PRO A 195 17.36 0.63 18.82
C PRO A 195 17.02 0.30 20.28
N ASN A 196 15.95 -0.47 20.48
CA ASN A 196 15.46 -0.94 21.79
C ASN A 196 15.01 0.14 22.78
N THR A 197 14.84 1.39 22.35
CA THR A 197 14.26 2.46 23.19
C THR A 197 12.75 2.56 23.02
N GLY A 198 12.06 2.92 24.11
CA GLY A 198 10.62 3.09 24.13
C GLY A 198 9.83 1.78 24.16
N ASN A 199 10.49 0.66 24.44
CA ASN A 199 9.84 -0.66 24.58
C ASN A 199 8.95 -0.72 25.82
N TRP A 200 9.36 -0.05 26.91
CA TRP A 200 8.58 0.06 28.15
C TRP A 200 7.13 0.52 27.92
N PHE A 201 6.91 1.32 26.87
CA PHE A 201 5.59 1.82 26.53
C PHE A 201 4.76 0.78 25.79
N VAL A 202 5.28 0.21 24.70
CA VAL A 202 4.52 -0.74 23.86
C VAL A 202 4.39 -2.13 24.48
N ASP A 203 5.27 -2.48 25.40
CA ASP A 203 5.19 -3.69 26.22
C ASP A 203 4.48 -3.43 27.57
N GLY A 204 4.10 -2.18 27.83
CA GLY A 204 3.45 -1.76 29.06
C GLY A 204 1.97 -2.18 29.16
N PRO A 205 1.42 -2.23 30.38
CA PRO A 205 0.04 -2.66 30.61
C PRO A 205 -0.98 -1.68 30.03
N GLU A 206 -0.73 -0.38 30.06
CA GLU A 206 -1.65 0.64 29.55
C GLU A 206 -1.79 0.55 28.02
N PHE A 207 -0.68 0.35 27.30
CA PHE A 207 -0.72 0.17 25.85
C PHE A 207 -1.36 -1.17 25.47
N SER A 208 -1.03 -2.23 26.20
CA SER A 208 -1.63 -3.55 25.99
C SER A 208 -3.15 -3.52 26.22
N ASN A 209 -3.61 -2.81 27.26
CA ASN A 209 -5.02 -2.60 27.53
C ASN A 209 -5.67 -1.74 26.42
N TRP A 210 -5.00 -0.69 25.96
CA TRP A 210 -5.48 0.12 24.84
C TRP A 210 -5.66 -0.68 23.55
N LEU A 211 -4.82 -1.68 23.27
CA LEU A 211 -4.96 -2.53 22.09
C LEU A 211 -6.21 -3.42 22.08
N VAL A 212 -6.76 -3.77 23.25
CA VAL A 212 -7.81 -4.80 23.36
C VAL A 212 -9.13 -4.26 23.91
N LYS A 213 -9.10 -3.19 24.69
CA LYS A 213 -10.30 -2.61 25.30
C LYS A 213 -11.21 -2.02 24.21
N PRO A 214 -12.52 -2.35 24.19
CA PRO A 214 -13.46 -1.74 23.27
C PRO A 214 -13.52 -0.22 23.42
N ASN A 215 -13.57 0.51 22.28
CA ASN A 215 -13.59 1.98 22.24
C ASN A 215 -12.52 2.62 23.14
N SER A 216 -11.26 2.17 23.02
CA SER A 216 -10.19 2.60 23.92
C SER A 216 -9.64 3.97 23.56
N PHE A 217 -9.24 4.70 24.60
CA PHE A 217 -8.53 5.95 24.49
C PHE A 217 -7.25 5.91 25.32
N LEU A 218 -6.17 6.48 24.79
CA LEU A 218 -4.91 6.62 25.50
C LEU A 218 -4.27 7.97 25.18
N TRP A 219 -3.98 8.74 26.20
CA TRP A 219 -3.29 10.01 26.11
C TRP A 219 -1.89 9.91 26.69
N LEU A 220 -0.90 9.98 25.79
CA LEU A 220 0.51 10.01 26.12
C LEU A 220 0.97 11.47 26.25
N ASN A 221 1.21 11.93 27.47
CA ASN A 221 1.66 13.30 27.73
C ASN A 221 3.03 13.39 28.39
N GLY A 222 3.73 14.48 28.12
CA GLY A 222 5.05 14.72 28.68
C GLY A 222 5.65 16.04 28.24
N PHE A 223 6.72 16.44 28.90
CA PHE A 223 7.43 17.70 28.64
C PHE A 223 8.17 17.67 27.28
N PRO A 224 8.69 18.81 26.77
CA PRO A 224 9.40 18.83 25.50
C PRO A 224 10.63 17.91 25.49
N GLY A 225 10.83 17.15 24.41
CA GLY A 225 12.05 16.35 24.22
C GLY A 225 12.11 15.04 25.03
N CYS A 226 11.04 14.62 25.71
CA CYS A 226 10.98 13.34 26.41
C CYS A 226 10.72 12.10 25.53
N GLY A 227 10.70 12.27 24.19
CA GLY A 227 10.58 11.14 23.26
C GLY A 227 9.15 10.75 22.84
N LYS A 228 8.12 11.56 23.11
CA LYS A 228 6.72 11.30 22.67
C LYS A 228 6.59 10.81 21.23
N SER A 229 7.15 11.54 20.26
CA SER A 229 7.06 11.16 18.85
C SER A 229 7.72 9.81 18.54
N VAL A 230 8.81 9.46 19.25
CA VAL A 230 9.45 8.14 19.15
C VAL A 230 8.50 7.06 19.68
N LEU A 231 7.87 7.28 20.83
CA LEU A 231 6.87 6.36 21.40
C LEU A 231 5.64 6.20 20.50
N SER A 232 5.13 7.30 19.92
CA SER A 232 4.08 7.27 18.91
C SER A 232 4.49 6.47 17.68
N SER A 233 5.76 6.60 17.22
CA SER A 233 6.27 5.80 16.10
C SER A 233 6.38 4.30 16.45
N ASN A 234 6.70 3.95 17.70
CA ASN A 234 6.70 2.57 18.18
C ASN A 234 5.26 2.01 18.20
N ALA A 235 4.28 2.78 18.67
CA ALA A 235 2.87 2.39 18.63
C ALA A 235 2.36 2.19 17.19
N ILE A 236 2.72 3.07 16.27
CA ILE A 236 2.41 2.93 14.84
C ILE A 236 3.06 1.66 14.29
N GLN A 237 4.35 1.42 14.58
CA GLN A 237 5.02 0.21 14.12
C GLN A 237 4.32 -1.05 14.64
N ARG A 238 3.95 -1.09 15.93
CA ARG A 238 3.27 -2.23 16.54
C ARG A 238 1.90 -2.50 15.92
N THR A 239 1.11 -1.45 15.69
CA THR A 239 -0.22 -1.56 15.05
C THR A 239 -0.12 -1.93 13.57
N LEU A 240 0.88 -1.44 12.84
CA LEU A 240 1.18 -1.89 11.48
C LEU A 240 1.55 -3.38 11.44
N THR A 241 2.33 -3.87 12.41
CA THR A 241 2.61 -5.32 12.53
C THR A 241 1.33 -6.13 12.70
N LEU A 242 0.39 -5.69 13.55
CA LEU A 242 -0.92 -6.35 13.69
C LEU A 242 -1.69 -6.39 12.37
N ARG A 243 -1.66 -5.29 11.60
CA ARG A 243 -2.27 -5.23 10.27
C ARG A 243 -1.60 -6.15 9.26
N HIS A 244 -0.28 -6.28 9.28
CA HIS A 244 0.42 -7.21 8.40
C HIS A 244 -0.01 -8.67 8.65
N SER A 245 -0.32 -9.01 9.91
CA SER A 245 -0.87 -10.33 10.27
C SER A 245 -2.38 -10.45 9.98
N ASN A 246 -3.14 -9.36 10.08
CA ASN A 246 -4.58 -9.35 9.81
C ASN A 246 -4.99 -8.13 8.96
N SER A 247 -5.31 -8.36 7.68
CA SER A 247 -5.74 -7.31 6.75
C SER A 247 -7.04 -6.57 7.14
N ALA A 248 -7.83 -7.14 8.06
CA ALA A 248 -9.04 -6.52 8.60
C ALA A 248 -8.75 -5.45 9.67
N VAL A 249 -7.49 -5.24 10.07
CA VAL A 249 -7.09 -4.18 11.00
C VAL A 249 -6.77 -2.90 10.23
N GLY A 250 -7.49 -1.80 10.48
CA GLY A 250 -7.18 -0.47 9.96
C GLY A 250 -6.18 0.27 10.85
N VAL A 251 -5.21 0.97 10.25
CA VAL A 251 -4.23 1.79 10.98
C VAL A 251 -4.13 3.18 10.35
N GLY A 252 -4.50 4.22 11.10
CA GLY A 252 -4.35 5.61 10.68
C GLY A 252 -3.44 6.35 11.62
N TYR A 253 -2.59 7.23 11.10
CA TYR A 253 -1.76 8.08 11.95
C TYR A 253 -1.56 9.48 11.39
N PHE A 254 -1.35 10.44 12.27
CA PHE A 254 -1.13 11.83 11.88
C PHE A 254 -0.10 12.48 12.80
N TYR A 255 0.81 13.24 12.22
CA TYR A 255 1.78 14.05 12.95
C TYR A 255 1.45 15.52 12.75
N PHE A 256 1.04 16.17 13.83
CA PHE A 256 0.95 17.62 13.86
C PHE A 256 2.36 18.22 13.81
N THR A 257 2.50 19.31 13.08
CA THR A 257 3.75 20.06 13.09
C THR A 257 3.52 21.56 13.07
N PHE A 258 4.22 22.31 13.90
CA PHE A 258 4.23 23.78 13.85
C PHE A 258 4.76 24.33 12.51
N ASN A 259 5.57 23.54 11.81
CA ASN A 259 6.27 23.99 10.60
C ASN A 259 5.38 24.01 9.35
N ASP A 260 4.19 23.41 9.41
CA ASP A 260 3.29 23.29 8.25
C ASP A 260 1.84 23.52 8.70
N ALA A 261 1.26 24.67 8.32
CA ALA A 261 -0.14 24.99 8.62
C ALA A 261 -1.14 24.01 8.01
N SER A 262 -0.75 23.28 6.95
CA SER A 262 -1.57 22.20 6.39
C SER A 262 -1.62 20.98 7.30
N LYS A 263 -0.79 20.90 8.36
CA LYS A 263 -0.77 19.80 9.33
C LYS A 263 -1.27 20.20 10.72
N GLN A 264 -2.12 21.21 10.79
CA GLN A 264 -2.52 21.84 12.06
C GLN A 264 -4.04 21.95 12.28
N ASN A 265 -4.86 21.64 11.27
CA ASN A 265 -6.31 21.81 11.34
C ASN A 265 -7.06 20.47 11.27
N THR A 266 -8.34 20.49 11.65
CA THR A 266 -9.24 19.32 11.65
C THR A 266 -9.35 18.66 10.29
N SER A 267 -9.71 19.44 9.26
CA SER A 267 -9.85 18.97 7.88
C SER A 267 -8.66 18.14 7.42
N SER A 268 -7.44 18.58 7.73
CA SER A 268 -6.19 17.89 7.38
C SER A 268 -6.05 16.51 7.99
N ILE A 269 -6.44 16.33 9.25
CA ILE A 269 -6.41 15.01 9.91
C ILE A 269 -7.42 14.10 9.24
N LEU A 270 -8.66 14.57 9.08
CA LEU A 270 -9.73 13.77 8.50
C LEU A 270 -9.37 13.32 7.08
N ARG A 271 -8.88 14.24 6.23
CA ARG A 271 -8.43 13.93 4.86
C ARG A 271 -7.26 12.94 4.85
N SER A 272 -6.30 13.08 5.77
CA SER A 272 -5.16 12.15 5.89
C SER A 272 -5.60 10.75 6.34
N LEU A 273 -6.44 10.66 7.38
CA LEU A 273 -6.96 9.39 7.88
C LEU A 273 -7.84 8.68 6.84
N ILE A 274 -8.75 9.42 6.19
CA ILE A 274 -9.58 8.88 5.10
C ILE A 274 -8.71 8.30 3.99
N LEU A 275 -7.71 9.06 3.53
CA LEU A 275 -6.81 8.57 2.47
C LEU A 275 -6.05 7.31 2.92
N GLN A 276 -5.58 7.27 4.16
CA GLN A 276 -4.89 6.10 4.71
C GLN A 276 -5.80 4.87 4.78
N PHE A 277 -7.04 5.01 5.26
CA PHE A 277 -7.98 3.89 5.34
C PHE A 277 -8.45 3.42 3.96
N ILE A 278 -8.68 4.32 3.01
CA ILE A 278 -9.02 3.95 1.63
C ILE A 278 -7.94 3.07 1.01
N ASN A 279 -6.67 3.45 1.16
CA ASN A 279 -5.54 2.68 0.63
C ASN A 279 -5.34 1.32 1.34
N GLN A 280 -6.08 1.11 2.43
CA GLN A 280 -6.04 -0.10 3.24
C GLN A 280 -7.22 -1.04 2.98
N LEU A 281 -8.26 -0.58 2.28
CA LEU A 281 -9.40 -1.39 1.87
C LEU A 281 -9.10 -2.18 0.60
N LYS A 282 -9.85 -3.27 0.41
CA LYS A 282 -9.85 -4.01 -0.84
C LYS A 282 -10.53 -3.19 -1.95
N SER A 283 -10.11 -3.41 -3.19
CA SER A 283 -10.57 -2.68 -4.38
C SER A 283 -12.07 -2.79 -4.64
N ASP A 284 -12.70 -3.86 -4.16
CA ASP A 284 -14.13 -4.17 -4.29
C ASP A 284 -14.98 -3.63 -3.12
N ASN A 285 -14.39 -2.91 -2.17
CA ASN A 285 -15.12 -2.46 -0.99
C ASN A 285 -16.18 -1.38 -1.34
N PRO A 286 -17.46 -1.58 -0.97
CA PRO A 286 -18.55 -0.66 -1.33
C PRO A 286 -18.41 0.74 -0.71
N ALA A 287 -17.65 0.90 0.36
CA ALA A 287 -17.38 2.21 0.97
C ALA A 287 -16.62 3.15 0.02
N LEU A 288 -15.85 2.61 -0.94
CA LEU A 288 -15.19 3.39 -2.00
C LEU A 288 -16.21 4.10 -2.91
N GLY A 289 -17.38 3.48 -3.13
CA GLY A 289 -18.46 4.08 -3.92
C GLY A 289 -19.11 5.29 -3.26
N GLN A 290 -19.13 5.37 -1.92
CA GLN A 290 -19.67 6.54 -1.21
C GLN A 290 -18.79 7.77 -1.37
N LEU A 291 -17.47 7.60 -1.36
CA LEU A 291 -16.50 8.67 -1.65
C LEU A 291 -16.67 9.22 -3.06
N SER A 292 -16.88 8.34 -4.05
CA SER A 292 -17.17 8.77 -5.42
C SER A 292 -18.46 9.60 -5.50
N ARG A 293 -19.50 9.22 -4.75
CA ARG A 293 -20.75 10.00 -4.67
C ARG A 293 -20.52 11.37 -4.07
N LEU A 294 -19.80 11.46 -2.95
CA LEU A 294 -19.48 12.73 -2.30
C LEU A 294 -18.69 13.67 -3.23
N ARG A 295 -17.73 13.12 -3.98
CA ARG A 295 -17.02 13.89 -5.00
C ARG A 295 -17.95 14.41 -6.09
N ASN A 296 -18.83 13.55 -6.61
CA ASN A 296 -19.73 13.91 -7.71
C ASN A 296 -20.81 14.93 -7.30
N VAL A 297 -21.19 14.96 -6.02
CA VAL A 297 -22.11 15.97 -5.47
C VAL A 297 -21.42 17.34 -5.32
N ASN A 298 -20.12 17.37 -5.02
CA ASN A 298 -19.33 18.61 -4.89
C ASN A 298 -18.81 19.18 -6.23
N THR A 299 -19.51 18.91 -7.34
CA THR A 299 -19.07 19.27 -8.70
C THR A 299 -19.16 20.76 -9.06
N TYR A 300 -19.68 21.61 -8.17
CA TYR A 300 -19.52 23.07 -8.29
C TYR A 300 -18.09 23.47 -7.89
N ALA A 301 -17.16 23.40 -8.85
CA ALA A 301 -15.81 23.96 -8.79
C ALA A 301 -14.94 23.56 -7.57
N ASN A 302 -14.54 22.29 -7.48
CA ASN A 302 -13.43 21.80 -6.65
C ASN A 302 -13.30 22.34 -5.19
N PRO A 303 -14.36 22.42 -4.35
CA PRO A 303 -14.16 22.63 -2.92
C PRO A 303 -13.74 21.30 -2.28
N THR A 304 -12.76 21.37 -1.38
CA THR A 304 -12.46 20.26 -0.46
C THR A 304 -13.71 19.98 0.39
N PRO A 305 -14.05 18.72 0.73
CA PRO A 305 -15.26 18.44 1.51
C PRO A 305 -15.26 19.14 2.87
N SER A 306 -16.45 19.47 3.36
CA SER A 306 -16.61 20.03 4.71
C SER A 306 -16.25 19.00 5.80
N ASP A 307 -15.81 19.49 6.96
CA ASP A 307 -15.40 18.63 8.08
C ASP A 307 -16.52 17.66 8.53
N PRO A 308 -17.81 18.05 8.60
CA PRO A 308 -18.90 17.10 8.89
C PRO A 308 -19.05 15.99 7.83
N ALA A 309 -18.87 16.31 6.55
CA ALA A 309 -18.90 15.31 5.49
C ALA A 309 -17.73 14.33 5.61
N LEU A 310 -16.54 14.84 5.92
CA LEU A 310 -15.35 14.02 6.16
C LEU A 310 -15.53 13.12 7.40
N LEU A 311 -16.12 13.62 8.48
CA LEU A 311 -16.40 12.81 9.68
C LEU A 311 -17.37 11.65 9.38
N SER A 312 -18.44 11.92 8.63
CA SER A 312 -19.39 10.89 8.21
C SER A 312 -18.72 9.78 7.38
N VAL A 313 -17.83 10.17 6.46
CA VAL A 313 -17.01 9.22 5.69
C VAL A 313 -16.09 8.41 6.58
N LEU A 314 -15.34 9.08 7.46
CA LEU A 314 -14.39 8.43 8.35
C LEU A 314 -15.10 7.38 9.22
N ARG A 315 -16.26 7.72 9.79
CA ARG A 315 -17.09 6.79 10.57
C ARG A 315 -17.53 5.58 9.76
N THR A 316 -17.86 5.77 8.48
CA THR A 316 -18.25 4.68 7.58
C THR A 316 -17.07 3.77 7.25
N LEU A 317 -15.89 4.34 7.00
CA LEU A 317 -14.67 3.60 6.71
C LEU A 317 -14.23 2.75 7.90
N ILE A 318 -14.35 3.28 9.13
CA ILE A 318 -14.00 2.54 10.35
C ILE A 318 -14.78 1.23 10.47
N ARG A 319 -16.07 1.23 10.07
CA ARG A 319 -16.93 0.04 10.11
C ARG A 319 -16.57 -1.05 9.09
N GLN A 320 -15.63 -0.79 8.19
CA GLN A 320 -15.14 -1.77 7.23
C GLN A 320 -13.99 -2.64 7.77
N PHE A 321 -13.51 -2.34 8.98
CA PHE A 321 -12.43 -3.04 9.65
C PHE A 321 -12.95 -3.70 10.93
N ASP A 322 -12.25 -4.74 11.40
CA ASP A 322 -12.55 -5.40 12.67
C ASP A 322 -12.04 -4.57 13.87
N ASN A 323 -10.87 -3.95 13.71
CA ASN A 323 -10.28 -3.02 14.65
C ASN A 323 -9.60 -1.88 13.88
N VAL A 324 -9.67 -0.67 14.44
CA VAL A 324 -9.09 0.53 13.86
C VAL A 324 -8.26 1.26 14.91
N TYR A 325 -6.97 1.41 14.64
CA TYR A 325 -6.04 2.15 15.47
C TYR A 325 -5.76 3.52 14.86
N ILE A 326 -6.02 4.59 15.61
CA ILE A 326 -5.71 5.96 15.21
C ILE A 326 -4.67 6.54 16.17
N ILE A 327 -3.52 6.99 15.65
CA ILE A 327 -2.42 7.57 16.43
C ILE A 327 -2.19 9.02 16.01
N LEU A 328 -2.41 9.96 16.91
CA LEU A 328 -2.26 11.41 16.67
C LEU A 328 -1.11 11.96 17.50
N ASP A 329 0.01 12.31 16.87
CA ASP A 329 1.22 12.80 17.55
C ASP A 329 1.38 14.32 17.44
N GLY A 330 1.63 14.98 18.57
CA GLY A 330 1.92 16.41 18.64
C GLY A 330 0.67 17.30 18.69
N LEU A 331 -0.43 16.87 19.32
CA LEU A 331 -1.68 17.66 19.35
C LEU A 331 -1.48 19.12 19.85
N ASP A 332 -0.51 19.35 20.74
CA ASP A 332 -0.13 20.70 21.20
C ASP A 332 0.44 21.60 20.09
N GLU A 333 0.76 21.06 18.91
CA GLU A 333 1.27 21.79 17.75
C GLU A 333 0.18 22.47 16.89
N SER A 334 -1.10 22.13 17.06
CA SER A 334 -2.24 22.75 16.34
C SER A 334 -2.63 24.12 16.92
N PRO A 335 -2.48 25.31 16.31
CA PRO A 335 -2.62 26.62 16.96
C PRO A 335 -3.81 26.83 17.92
N ARG A 336 -3.54 27.26 19.18
CA ARG A 336 -4.53 27.47 20.26
C ARG A 336 -5.74 28.33 19.84
N LYS A 337 -5.48 29.46 19.17
CA LYS A 337 -6.51 30.49 18.88
C LYS A 337 -7.32 30.23 17.62
N SER A 338 -6.85 29.35 16.73
CA SER A 338 -7.43 29.22 15.38
C SER A 338 -8.13 27.89 15.17
N TYR A 339 -7.49 26.78 15.53
CA TYR A 339 -7.98 25.44 15.14
C TYR A 339 -8.17 24.49 16.31
N ARG A 340 -7.49 24.71 17.44
CA ARG A 340 -7.41 23.70 18.51
C ARG A 340 -8.75 23.38 19.16
N GLY A 341 -9.63 24.36 19.38
CA GLY A 341 -10.95 24.12 19.96
C GLY A 341 -11.76 23.14 19.12
N HIS A 342 -12.01 23.49 17.85
CA HIS A 342 -12.72 22.63 16.89
C HIS A 342 -12.04 21.26 16.71
N LEU A 343 -10.71 21.20 16.76
CA LEU A 343 -9.97 19.95 16.71
C LEU A 343 -10.24 19.05 17.93
N LEU A 344 -10.22 19.62 19.13
CA LEU A 344 -10.53 18.90 20.36
C LEU A 344 -11.99 18.43 20.36
N ASP A 345 -12.92 19.27 19.89
CA ASP A 345 -14.33 18.91 19.72
C ASP A 345 -14.48 17.72 18.75
N THR A 346 -13.73 17.73 17.64
CA THR A 346 -13.71 16.61 16.69
C THR A 346 -13.15 15.32 17.29
N ILE A 347 -12.08 15.42 18.08
CA ILE A 347 -11.49 14.27 18.77
C ILE A 347 -12.49 13.68 19.77
N GLN A 348 -13.23 14.53 20.48
CA GLN A 348 -14.29 14.08 21.39
C GLN A 348 -15.45 13.42 20.63
N GLU A 349 -15.92 14.03 19.54
CA GLU A 349 -16.96 13.42 18.69
C GLU A 349 -16.55 12.02 18.21
N ILE A 350 -15.29 11.84 17.79
CA ILE A 350 -14.74 10.55 17.37
C ILE A 350 -14.76 9.53 18.54
N ARG A 351 -14.42 9.95 19.76
CA ARG A 351 -14.49 9.08 20.96
C ARG A 351 -15.92 8.72 21.34
N ASP A 352 -16.85 9.66 21.17
CA ASP A 352 -18.27 9.51 21.52
C ASP A 352 -19.04 8.62 20.55
N TRP A 353 -18.46 8.29 19.38
CA TRP A 353 -19.04 7.31 18.47
C TRP A 353 -19.30 5.95 19.12
N SER A 354 -18.63 5.66 20.24
CA SER A 354 -18.83 4.45 21.07
C SER A 354 -18.68 3.16 20.25
N ASP A 355 -17.82 3.19 19.24
CA ASP A 355 -17.57 2.04 18.36
C ASP A 355 -16.52 1.14 19.02
N SER A 356 -16.89 -0.11 19.31
CA SER A 356 -16.03 -1.06 20.02
C SER A 356 -14.71 -1.35 19.28
N ARG A 357 -14.65 -1.06 17.98
CA ARG A 357 -13.51 -1.33 17.10
C ARG A 357 -12.49 -0.18 17.09
N LEU A 358 -12.84 0.98 17.62
CA LEU A 358 -12.01 2.17 17.54
C LEU A 358 -11.06 2.27 18.73
N HIS A 359 -9.78 2.48 18.45
CA HIS A 359 -8.73 2.68 19.45
C HIS A 359 -7.97 3.96 19.11
N LEU A 360 -8.09 4.97 19.97
CA LEU A 360 -7.49 6.28 19.74
C LEU A 360 -6.33 6.54 20.70
N LEU A 361 -5.14 6.83 20.17
CA LEU A 361 -3.98 7.26 20.92
C LEU A 361 -3.63 8.70 20.52
N VAL A 362 -3.56 9.59 21.50
CA VAL A 362 -3.13 10.97 21.32
C VAL A 362 -1.84 11.20 22.09
N ALA A 363 -0.84 11.81 21.46
CA ALA A 363 0.37 12.25 22.12
C ALA A 363 0.49 13.77 22.09
N SER A 364 0.72 14.39 23.25
CA SER A 364 0.85 15.85 23.35
C SER A 364 1.59 16.29 24.60
N ARG A 365 1.66 17.59 24.83
CA ARG A 365 1.99 18.12 26.15
C ARG A 365 0.82 18.04 27.11
N ASP A 366 1.16 18.03 28.39
CA ASP A 366 0.24 18.21 29.52
C ASP A 366 -0.15 19.70 29.66
N GLU A 367 -0.87 20.24 28.67
CA GLU A 367 -1.42 21.60 28.73
C GLU A 367 -2.80 21.56 29.40
N PRO A 368 -3.11 22.47 30.35
CA PRO A 368 -4.43 22.50 31.02
C PRO A 368 -5.59 22.51 30.02
N GLY A 369 -5.54 23.36 29.00
CA GLY A 369 -6.57 23.42 27.97
C GLY A 369 -6.70 22.18 27.09
N ILE A 370 -5.69 21.29 27.03
CA ILE A 370 -5.84 19.97 26.37
C ILE A 370 -6.42 18.97 27.37
N ARG A 371 -5.91 18.96 28.60
CA ARG A 371 -6.36 18.07 29.68
C ARG A 371 -7.85 18.25 29.99
N ASP A 372 -8.29 19.49 30.14
CA ASP A 372 -9.68 19.84 30.47
C ASP A 372 -10.64 19.36 29.40
N TYR A 373 -10.24 19.46 28.13
CA TYR A 373 -11.03 18.98 27.00
C TYR A 373 -10.98 17.47 26.83
N LEU A 374 -9.81 16.84 26.94
CA LEU A 374 -9.66 15.38 26.75
C LEU A 374 -10.29 14.60 27.91
N HIS A 375 -10.25 15.13 29.13
CA HIS A 375 -10.80 14.51 30.35
C HIS A 375 -10.52 12.98 30.43
N PRO A 376 -9.24 12.56 30.36
CA PRO A 376 -8.88 11.14 30.39
C PRO A 376 -9.21 10.53 31.75
N ALA A 377 -9.66 9.27 31.76
CA ALA A 377 -9.66 8.49 33.00
C ALA A 377 -8.21 8.16 33.43
N ASN A 378 -8.02 7.79 34.70
CA ASN A 378 -6.67 7.52 35.23
C ASN A 378 -5.89 6.45 34.45
N HIS A 379 -6.56 5.41 33.94
CA HIS A 379 -5.93 4.35 33.13
C HIS A 379 -5.72 4.73 31.66
N GLU A 380 -6.15 5.92 31.25
CA GLU A 380 -6.03 6.47 29.88
C GLU A 380 -4.98 7.59 29.83
N ASP A 381 -4.39 7.97 30.97
CA ASP A 381 -3.42 9.06 31.10
C ASP A 381 -2.03 8.51 31.41
N ILE A 382 -1.15 8.48 30.41
CA ILE A 382 0.26 8.14 30.60
C ILE A 382 1.09 9.42 30.59
N LYS A 383 1.54 9.82 31.78
CA LYS A 383 2.55 10.87 31.94
C LYS A 383 3.96 10.29 31.85
N ILE A 384 4.69 10.64 30.80
CA ILE A 384 6.11 10.28 30.63
C ILE A 384 6.92 11.00 31.71
N LYS A 385 7.27 10.25 32.74
CA LYS A 385 8.15 10.67 33.83
C LYS A 385 9.57 10.22 33.53
N SER A 386 10.55 10.91 34.11
CA SER A 386 11.97 10.66 33.85
C SER A 386 12.38 9.21 34.15
N HIS A 387 11.85 8.59 35.22
CA HIS A 387 12.20 7.20 35.56
C HIS A 387 11.82 6.17 34.48
N PHE A 388 10.80 6.42 33.66
CA PHE A 388 10.43 5.51 32.56
C PHE A 388 11.44 5.55 31.41
N VAL A 389 12.09 6.69 31.20
CA VAL A 389 12.97 6.92 30.04
C VAL A 389 14.45 6.97 30.39
N ASN A 390 14.82 6.95 31.69
CA ASN A 390 16.22 7.02 32.10
C ASN A 390 17.08 5.88 31.53
N SER A 391 16.56 4.64 31.52
CA SER A 391 17.27 3.50 30.92
C SER A 391 17.40 3.64 29.40
N ASP A 392 16.35 4.15 28.73
CA ASP A 392 16.40 4.44 27.29
C ASP A 392 17.41 5.55 26.97
N ILE A 393 17.51 6.58 27.81
CA ILE A 393 18.47 7.69 27.69
C ILE A 393 19.89 7.16 27.87
N GLU A 394 20.14 6.33 28.87
CA GLU A 394 21.44 5.71 29.08
C GLU A 394 21.86 4.88 27.87
N ALA A 395 20.97 4.00 27.38
CA ALA A 395 21.22 3.20 26.19
C ALA A 395 21.51 4.08 24.96
N PHE A 396 20.76 5.17 24.78
CA PHE A 396 21.00 6.15 23.74
C PHE A 396 22.38 6.80 23.86
N ILE A 397 22.78 7.26 25.06
CA ILE A 397 24.08 7.89 25.31
C ILE A 397 25.22 6.91 25.00
N THR A 398 25.19 5.71 25.58
CA THR A 398 26.21 4.68 25.35
C THR A 398 26.34 4.35 23.87
N GLY A 399 25.20 4.21 23.19
CA GLY A 399 25.13 3.97 21.76
C GLY A 399 25.73 5.08 20.91
N TYR A 400 25.35 6.32 21.21
CA TYR A 400 25.82 7.50 20.50
C TYR A 400 27.34 7.68 20.67
N LEU A 401 27.85 7.56 21.90
CA LEU A 401 29.28 7.65 22.21
C LEU A 401 30.11 6.61 21.42
N ARG A 402 29.59 5.38 21.27
CA ARG A 402 30.25 4.32 20.50
C ARG A 402 30.18 4.55 19.00
N SER A 403 29.08 5.08 18.50
CA SER A 403 28.84 5.23 17.05
C SER A 403 29.45 6.50 16.43
N SER A 404 29.54 7.60 17.19
CA SER A 404 30.05 8.87 16.67
C SER A 404 31.57 8.84 16.50
N ARG A 405 32.03 8.93 15.24
CA ARG A 405 33.46 9.04 14.89
C ARG A 405 34.14 10.23 15.57
N ARG A 406 33.41 11.35 15.77
CA ARG A 406 33.95 12.56 16.41
C ARG A 406 34.13 12.42 17.91
N LEU A 407 33.31 11.59 18.56
CA LEU A 407 33.39 11.32 20.00
C LEU A 407 34.34 10.17 20.35
N GLN A 408 34.79 9.38 19.37
CA GLN A 408 35.79 8.33 19.60
C GLN A 408 37.13 8.87 20.14
N ARG A 409 37.49 10.11 19.81
CA ARG A 409 38.66 10.79 20.40
C ARG A 409 38.51 11.04 21.91
N LEU A 410 37.28 11.00 22.43
CA LEU A 410 36.95 11.16 23.85
C LEU A 410 36.67 9.80 24.52
N SER A 411 37.03 8.68 23.90
CA SER A 411 36.76 7.32 24.41
C SER A 411 37.17 7.12 25.87
N GLN A 412 38.32 7.65 26.27
CA GLN A 412 38.80 7.60 27.67
C GLN A 412 37.86 8.31 28.67
N PHE A 413 37.02 9.24 28.21
CA PHE A 413 36.08 10.00 29.03
C PHE A 413 34.62 9.49 28.90
N HIS A 414 34.36 8.48 28.06
CA HIS A 414 33.00 7.97 27.85
C HIS A 414 32.29 7.56 29.15
N PRO A 415 32.92 6.87 30.12
CA PRO A 415 32.27 6.53 31.38
C PRO A 415 31.80 7.77 32.16
N LEU A 416 32.66 8.78 32.26
CA LEU A 416 32.35 10.05 32.95
C LEU A 416 31.26 10.83 32.23
N ILE A 417 31.34 10.92 30.89
CA ILE A 417 30.31 11.59 30.07
C ILE A 417 28.96 10.89 30.26
N GLN A 418 28.94 9.55 30.22
CA GLN A 418 27.72 8.77 30.41
C GLN A 418 27.10 9.02 31.79
N GLU A 419 27.90 8.98 32.86
CA GLU A 419 27.44 9.24 34.22
C GLU A 419 26.83 10.65 34.38
N VAL A 420 27.56 11.69 33.93
CA VAL A 420 27.13 13.09 34.07
C VAL A 420 25.88 13.37 33.22
N LEU A 421 25.84 12.90 31.98
CA LEU A 421 24.69 13.15 31.11
C LEU A 421 23.46 12.37 31.58
N THR A 422 23.61 11.13 32.03
CA THR A 422 22.47 10.33 32.51
C THR A 422 21.88 10.92 33.79
N SER A 423 22.71 11.38 34.73
CA SER A 423 22.25 12.00 35.98
C SER A 423 21.56 13.34 35.77
N LYS A 424 22.02 14.16 34.80
CA LYS A 424 21.46 15.49 34.51
C LYS A 424 20.38 15.52 33.43
N ALA A 425 20.13 14.42 32.72
CA ALA A 425 19.19 14.41 31.60
C ALA A 425 17.74 14.74 32.00
N GLU A 426 17.35 14.39 33.23
CA GLU A 426 15.99 14.58 33.77
C GLU A 426 14.87 14.08 32.83
N GLY A 427 15.16 13.07 32.00
CA GLY A 427 14.22 12.52 31.02
C GLY A 427 14.17 13.25 29.66
N SER A 428 15.07 14.20 29.39
CA SER A 428 15.10 14.98 28.14
C SER A 428 16.15 14.46 27.16
N PHE A 429 15.72 13.65 26.18
CA PHE A 429 16.59 13.21 25.08
C PHE A 429 17.16 14.39 24.28
N ARG A 430 16.35 15.44 24.08
CA ARG A 430 16.82 16.61 23.32
C ARG A 430 17.92 17.37 24.06
N TRP A 431 17.85 17.46 25.38
CA TRP A 431 18.94 18.06 26.16
C TRP A 431 20.23 17.25 25.99
N VAL A 432 20.14 15.92 26.10
CA VAL A 432 21.28 15.00 25.92
C VAL A 432 21.89 15.15 24.53
N GLU A 433 21.07 15.17 23.48
CA GLU A 433 21.52 15.38 22.10
C GLU A 433 22.29 16.69 21.94
N CYS A 434 21.80 17.79 22.55
CA CYS A 434 22.50 19.07 22.54
C CYS A 434 23.87 19.00 23.22
N GLN A 435 23.98 18.32 24.38
CA GLN A 435 25.27 18.19 25.08
C GLN A 435 26.25 17.28 24.33
N LEU A 436 25.76 16.19 23.73
CA LEU A 436 26.58 15.32 22.87
C LEU A 436 27.13 16.10 21.67
N ASN A 437 26.32 16.92 21.02
CA ASN A 437 26.75 17.79 19.92
C ASN A 437 27.83 18.80 20.37
N ALA A 438 27.70 19.39 21.57
CA ALA A 438 28.72 20.27 22.13
C ALA A 438 30.04 19.51 22.39
N LEU A 439 29.95 18.29 22.92
CA LEU A 439 31.10 17.40 23.15
C LEU A 439 31.80 17.00 21.84
N GLU A 440 31.09 16.91 20.71
CA GLU A 440 31.70 16.61 19.41
C GLU A 440 32.71 17.68 18.95
N SER A 441 32.58 18.90 19.47
CA SER A 441 33.49 20.02 19.21
C SER A 441 34.56 20.17 20.30
N CYS A 442 34.41 19.54 21.47
CA CYS A 442 35.34 19.64 22.59
C CYS A 442 36.67 18.90 22.34
N PRO A 443 37.84 19.56 22.43
CA PRO A 443 39.14 18.89 22.28
C PRO A 443 39.34 17.75 23.29
N ALA A 444 40.10 16.72 22.88
CA ALA A 444 40.43 15.56 23.72
C ALA A 444 41.45 15.90 24.82
N ASN A 445 41.05 16.77 25.75
CA ASN A 445 41.85 17.26 26.86
C ASN A 445 41.01 17.17 28.13
N LYS A 446 41.55 16.51 29.17
CA LYS A 446 40.84 16.26 30.44
C LYS A 446 40.28 17.54 31.06
N THR A 447 41.10 18.58 31.19
CA THR A 447 40.67 19.86 31.77
C THR A 447 39.53 20.51 30.99
N ARG A 448 39.54 20.42 29.65
CA ARG A 448 38.45 20.95 28.81
C ARG A 448 37.18 20.12 28.92
N VAL A 449 37.30 18.79 28.96
CA VAL A 449 36.15 17.89 29.14
C VAL A 449 35.53 18.09 30.52
N ASP A 450 36.32 18.10 31.59
CA ASP A 450 35.85 18.32 32.96
C ASP A 450 35.17 19.69 33.10
N SER A 451 35.76 20.74 32.52
CA SER A 451 35.17 22.10 32.51
C SER A 451 33.85 22.17 31.74
N LEU A 452 33.76 21.49 30.59
CA LEU A 452 32.51 21.42 29.83
C LEU A 452 31.42 20.66 30.60
N LEU A 453 31.75 19.51 31.20
CA LEU A 453 30.81 18.70 31.98
C LEU A 453 30.33 19.42 33.26
N ALA A 454 31.21 20.22 33.87
CA ALA A 454 30.87 21.06 35.02
C ALA A 454 29.95 22.24 34.63
N SER A 455 30.15 22.83 33.45
CA SER A 455 29.39 24.00 32.96
C SER A 455 28.13 23.64 32.17
N LEU A 456 27.75 22.36 32.08
CA LEU A 456 26.53 21.95 31.36
C LEU A 456 25.28 22.63 31.93
N PRO A 457 24.41 23.19 31.06
CA PRO A 457 23.13 23.76 31.48
C PRO A 457 22.25 22.73 32.19
N HIS A 458 21.49 23.16 33.19
CA HIS A 458 20.62 22.27 33.98
C HIS A 458 19.33 21.88 33.27
N SER A 459 18.93 22.63 32.23
CA SER A 459 17.68 22.38 31.50
C SER A 459 17.81 22.63 30.01
N LEU A 460 16.83 22.12 29.27
CA LEU A 460 16.72 22.36 27.83
C LEU A 460 16.55 23.86 27.50
N SER A 461 15.81 24.62 28.33
CA SER A 461 15.64 26.07 28.16
C SER A 461 16.97 26.82 28.33
N GLN A 462 17.74 26.49 29.38
CA GLN A 462 19.07 27.08 29.58
C GLN A 462 20.05 26.68 28.46
N THR A 463 19.93 25.46 27.93
CA THR A 463 20.73 25.03 26.77
C THR A 463 20.47 25.93 25.56
N TYR A 464 19.21 26.23 25.26
CA TYR A 464 18.89 27.18 24.18
C TYR A 464 19.34 28.60 24.50
N GLU A 465 19.25 29.04 25.76
CA GLU A 465 19.80 30.33 26.17
C GLU A 465 21.29 30.43 25.87
N CYS A 466 22.09 29.44 26.28
CA CYS A 466 23.51 29.39 25.97
C CYS A 466 23.77 29.42 24.46
N MET A 467 23.09 28.56 23.68
CA MET A 467 23.25 28.54 22.21
C MET A 467 22.93 29.88 21.54
N LEU A 468 21.97 30.64 22.07
CA LEU A 468 21.63 31.97 21.55
C LEU A 468 22.63 33.05 21.98
N LEU A 469 23.20 32.92 23.18
CA LEU A 469 24.23 33.83 23.70
C LEU A 469 25.60 33.60 23.07
N ASP A 470 25.87 32.39 22.58
CA ASP A 470 27.11 32.02 21.89
C ASP A 470 27.16 32.51 20.42
N ILE A 471 26.07 33.11 19.91
CA ILE A 471 26.04 33.71 18.57
C ILE A 471 26.89 34.99 18.58
N ASP A 472 27.83 35.10 17.65
CA ASP A 472 28.66 36.29 17.47
C ASP A 472 27.81 37.57 17.37
N GLU A 473 28.19 38.62 18.11
CA GLU A 473 27.41 39.87 18.21
C GLU A 473 27.14 40.50 16.83
N ASP A 474 28.06 40.34 15.87
CA ASP A 474 27.89 40.82 14.49
C ASP A 474 26.75 40.08 13.75
N LEU A 475 26.50 38.81 14.10
CA LEU A 475 25.51 37.93 13.47
C LEU A 475 24.16 37.94 14.20
N VAL A 476 24.09 38.44 15.44
CA VAL A 476 22.88 38.43 16.28
C VAL A 476 21.67 39.03 15.56
N LYS A 477 21.85 40.14 14.82
CA LYS A 477 20.76 40.80 14.09
C LYS A 477 20.16 39.90 13.02
N ASP A 478 20.99 39.18 12.27
CA ASP A 478 20.55 38.31 11.20
C ASP A 478 20.02 36.99 11.74
N ALA A 479 20.65 36.43 12.78
CA ALA A 479 20.13 35.28 13.51
C ALA A 479 18.73 35.54 14.05
N ARG A 480 18.48 36.71 14.65
CA ARG A 480 17.16 37.10 15.13
C ARG A 480 16.13 37.13 13.99
N LYS A 481 16.47 37.69 12.84
CA LYS A 481 15.57 37.72 11.67
C LYS A 481 15.27 36.31 11.18
N VAL A 482 16.29 35.47 11.00
CA VAL A 482 16.15 34.07 10.58
C VAL A 482 15.21 33.32 11.52
N LEU A 483 15.51 33.34 12.82
CA LEU A 483 14.70 32.63 13.83
C LEU A 483 13.27 33.17 13.89
N THR A 484 13.08 34.49 13.76
CA THR A 484 11.75 35.10 13.73
C THR A 484 10.95 34.65 12.51
N LEU A 485 11.55 34.66 11.31
CA LEU A 485 10.91 34.23 10.06
C LEU A 485 10.51 32.74 10.15
N LEU A 486 11.42 31.88 10.61
CA LEU A 486 11.15 30.45 10.78
C LEU A 486 10.09 30.17 11.88
N CYS A 487 9.99 31.02 12.91
CA CYS A 487 8.96 30.89 13.95
C CYS A 487 7.57 31.39 13.53
N THR A 488 7.49 32.27 12.53
CA THR A 488 6.25 32.99 12.19
C THR A 488 5.70 32.59 10.82
N ALA A 489 6.51 31.96 9.96
CA ALA A 489 6.08 31.49 8.66
C ALA A 489 4.97 30.42 8.78
N PRO A 490 3.93 30.51 7.92
CA PRO A 490 2.84 29.53 7.91
C PRO A 490 3.23 28.20 7.26
N GLN A 491 4.30 28.20 6.46
CA GLN A 491 4.81 27.04 5.72
C GLN A 491 6.34 27.01 5.81
N PRO A 492 7.00 25.84 5.61
CA PRO A 492 8.45 25.76 5.61
C PRO A 492 9.03 26.67 4.52
N LEU A 493 9.94 27.56 4.89
CA LEU A 493 10.56 28.50 3.94
C LEU A 493 11.64 27.80 3.14
N THR A 494 11.64 27.99 1.83
CA THR A 494 12.78 27.63 0.98
C THR A 494 13.96 28.54 1.28
N ILE A 495 15.18 28.07 0.97
CA ILE A 495 16.38 28.89 1.13
C ILE A 495 16.25 30.19 0.32
N SER A 496 15.73 30.13 -0.91
CA SER A 496 15.52 31.31 -1.76
C SER A 496 14.56 32.34 -1.14
N GLU A 497 13.44 31.89 -0.57
CA GLU A 497 12.48 32.77 0.11
C GLU A 497 13.10 33.43 1.35
N LEU A 498 13.87 32.68 2.13
CA LEU A 498 14.54 33.18 3.31
C LEU A 498 15.60 34.22 2.95
N THR A 499 16.47 33.94 1.97
CA THR A 499 17.48 34.85 1.43
C THR A 499 16.84 36.15 0.91
N LYS A 500 15.72 36.05 0.18
CA LYS A 500 14.95 37.21 -0.30
C LYS A 500 14.36 38.04 0.84
N ALA A 501 13.83 37.39 1.88
CA ALA A 501 13.28 38.05 3.06
C ALA A 501 14.36 38.75 3.90
N LEU A 502 15.56 38.17 3.97
CA LEU A 502 16.71 38.77 4.65
C LEU A 502 17.32 39.95 3.88
N ARG A 503 17.03 40.08 2.58
CA ARG A 503 17.65 41.04 1.65
C ARG A 503 19.18 40.89 1.55
N VAL A 504 19.68 39.65 1.68
CA VAL A 504 21.11 39.32 1.61
C VAL A 504 21.28 38.08 0.76
N ASN A 505 22.31 38.02 -0.09
CA ASN A 505 22.68 36.81 -0.84
C ASN A 505 23.43 35.82 0.07
N LEU A 506 22.70 35.13 0.94
CA LEU A 506 23.22 34.06 1.78
C LEU A 506 22.90 32.69 1.16
N GLY A 507 23.91 31.82 1.16
CA GLY A 507 23.75 30.40 0.89
C GLY A 507 23.22 29.64 2.11
N ALA A 508 22.89 28.36 1.90
CA ALA A 508 22.37 27.51 2.96
C ALA A 508 23.40 27.31 4.10
N GLU A 509 24.68 27.20 3.75
CA GLU A 509 25.78 27.06 4.70
C GLU A 509 25.98 28.32 5.56
N ASP A 510 25.77 29.50 4.98
CA ASP A 510 25.89 30.76 5.71
C ASP A 510 24.81 30.87 6.79
N ILE A 511 23.57 30.48 6.46
CA ILE A 511 22.47 30.47 7.44
C ILE A 511 22.73 29.46 8.57
N LEU A 512 23.33 28.31 8.26
CA LEU A 512 23.75 27.34 9.27
C LEU A 512 24.88 27.89 10.17
N ARG A 513 25.77 28.72 9.63
CA ARG A 513 26.81 29.42 10.41
C ARG A 513 26.25 30.53 11.28
N ILE A 514 25.22 31.24 10.81
CA ILE A 514 24.53 32.30 11.58
C ILE A 514 23.75 31.72 12.77
N CYS A 515 23.17 30.52 12.62
CA CYS A 515 22.33 29.88 13.62
C CYS A 515 22.79 28.43 13.91
N PRO A 516 24.02 28.23 14.42
CA PRO A 516 24.61 26.90 14.56
C PRO A 516 23.80 26.04 15.53
N GLY A 517 23.37 24.86 15.07
CA GLY A 517 22.59 23.91 15.88
C GLY A 517 21.13 24.32 16.17
N LEU A 518 20.72 25.52 15.75
CA LEU A 518 19.38 26.06 15.94
C LEU A 518 18.48 25.88 14.70
N VAL A 519 19.07 25.72 13.53
CA VAL A 519 18.36 25.49 12.25
C VAL A 519 18.89 24.26 11.51
N VAL A 520 18.04 23.67 10.68
CA VAL A 520 18.32 22.48 9.87
C VAL A 520 17.71 22.62 8.48
N ILE A 521 18.35 21.99 7.50
CA ILE A 521 17.87 21.92 6.11
C ILE A 521 17.17 20.59 5.89
N ASN A 522 15.97 20.62 5.32
CA ASN A 522 15.23 19.43 4.91
C ASN A 522 14.64 19.63 3.50
N GLN A 523 15.06 18.80 2.54
CA GLN A 523 14.53 18.79 1.17
C GLN A 523 14.41 20.21 0.56
N ASN A 524 15.47 21.03 0.71
CA ASN A 524 15.57 22.42 0.24
C ASN A 524 14.75 23.49 1.02
N THR A 525 14.13 23.10 2.13
CA THR A 525 13.47 24.01 3.08
C THR A 525 14.29 24.16 4.36
N MET A 526 14.29 25.37 4.92
CA MET A 526 14.93 25.67 6.21
C MET A 526 13.90 25.55 7.32
N ARG A 527 14.29 24.92 8.43
CA ARG A 527 13.43 24.72 9.61
C ARG A 527 14.23 24.93 10.89
N LEU A 528 13.54 25.18 11.99
CA LEU A 528 14.16 25.11 13.32
C LEU A 528 14.58 23.67 13.61
N ALA A 529 15.70 23.50 14.29
CA ALA A 529 16.30 22.19 14.56
C ALA A 529 15.38 21.27 15.37
N HIS A 530 14.52 21.84 16.21
CA HIS A 530 13.56 21.07 17.00
C HIS A 530 12.34 21.93 17.40
N SER A 531 11.16 21.32 17.54
CA SER A 531 9.94 22.07 17.91
C SER A 531 10.05 22.73 19.28
N SER A 532 10.75 22.13 20.24
CA SER A 532 11.00 22.75 21.55
C SER A 532 11.79 24.07 21.48
N LEU A 533 12.62 24.29 20.46
CA LEU A 533 13.30 25.57 20.27
C LEU A 533 12.30 26.69 19.93
N ARG A 534 11.38 26.43 18.98
CA ARG A 534 10.31 27.39 18.65
C ARG A 534 9.52 27.79 19.88
N GLN A 535 9.24 26.81 20.73
CA GLN A 535 8.47 27.02 21.94
C GLN A 535 9.23 27.83 22.98
N TYR A 536 10.52 27.58 23.16
CA TYR A 536 11.37 28.41 24.01
C TYR A 536 11.39 29.86 23.50
N LEU A 537 11.59 30.07 22.18
CA LEU A 537 11.60 31.39 21.55
C LEU A 537 10.26 32.15 21.70
N GLN A 538 9.14 31.45 21.86
CA GLN A 538 7.80 32.05 22.02
C GLN A 538 7.29 32.04 23.48
N SER A 539 8.15 31.70 24.44
CA SER A 539 7.79 31.56 25.85
C SER A 539 8.02 32.86 26.64
N GLU A 540 7.36 32.98 27.79
CA GLU A 540 7.68 34.04 28.75
C GLU A 540 9.06 33.83 29.41
N GLN A 541 9.54 32.58 29.47
CA GLN A 541 10.87 32.26 30.01
C GLN A 541 11.99 33.02 29.27
N ILE A 542 11.99 33.02 27.93
CA ILE A 542 13.01 33.77 27.18
C ILE A 542 12.84 35.28 27.36
N SER A 543 11.60 35.77 27.53
CA SER A 543 11.35 37.20 27.75
C SER A 543 12.04 37.72 29.01
N GLN A 544 12.22 36.85 30.01
CA GLN A 544 12.86 37.15 31.29
C GLN A 544 14.34 36.73 31.34
N SER A 545 14.88 36.13 30.28
CA SER A 545 16.25 35.62 30.23
C SER A 545 17.23 36.60 29.58
N ARG A 546 18.53 36.27 29.62
CA ARG A 546 19.58 37.09 28.98
C ARG A 546 19.45 37.08 27.45
N ALA A 547 18.78 36.06 26.90
CA ALA A 547 18.49 35.91 25.48
C ALA A 547 17.16 36.57 25.06
N SER A 548 16.56 37.43 25.89
CA SER A 548 15.26 38.11 25.61
C SER A 548 15.20 38.84 24.27
N ARG A 549 16.35 39.29 23.74
CA ARG A 549 16.45 39.88 22.39
C ARG A 549 15.99 38.95 21.26
N PHE A 550 15.98 37.64 21.48
CA PHE A 550 15.51 36.61 20.55
C PHE A 550 14.06 36.18 20.80
N HIS A 551 13.37 36.76 21.78
CA HIS A 551 11.96 36.46 22.02
C HIS A 551 11.11 36.81 20.80
N VAL A 552 10.36 35.82 20.31
CA VAL A 552 9.41 35.96 19.21
C VAL A 552 8.02 36.06 19.80
N GLY A 553 7.52 37.30 19.92
CA GLY A 553 6.14 37.53 20.34
C GLY A 553 5.16 36.78 19.42
N ARG A 554 4.09 36.21 19.99
CA ARG A 554 2.98 35.61 19.23
C ARG A 554 2.16 36.69 18.51
N LEU A 555 2.74 37.33 17.50
CA LEU A 555 2.02 38.24 16.62
C LEU A 555 1.38 37.45 15.46
N PRO A 556 0.16 37.81 15.01
CA PRO A 556 -0.41 37.24 13.80
C PRO A 556 0.52 37.53 12.62
N ALA A 557 0.78 36.52 11.79
CA ALA A 557 1.66 36.62 10.61
C ALA A 557 1.34 37.80 9.66
N GLN A 558 0.13 38.36 9.73
CA GLN A 558 -0.32 39.51 8.95
C GLN A 558 0.34 40.85 9.32
N ARG A 559 0.96 41.01 10.51
CA ARG A 559 1.54 42.29 10.93
C ARG A 559 3.04 42.47 10.64
N ILE A 560 3.78 41.39 10.38
CA ILE A 560 5.22 41.50 10.07
C ILE A 560 5.44 41.94 8.62
N ALA A 561 4.48 41.64 7.72
CA ALA A 561 4.50 42.13 6.34
C ALA A 561 4.03 43.58 6.17
N THR A 562 3.70 44.33 7.24
CA THR A 562 3.15 45.70 7.10
C THR A 562 3.70 46.73 8.08
N ARG A 563 4.51 46.33 9.08
CA ARG A 563 5.16 47.28 10.00
C ARG A 563 6.66 47.06 10.04
N SER A 564 7.30 47.42 8.93
CA SER A 564 8.69 47.90 8.75
C SER A 564 9.03 47.67 7.26
N TRP A 565 8.47 48.50 6.39
CA TRP A 565 8.92 48.62 5.01
C TRP A 565 9.82 49.83 4.88
#